data_AF-A0A8H7E9D8-F1
#
_entry.id   AF-A0A8H7E9D8-F1
#
_cell.length_a   1.000
_cell.length_b   1.000
_cell.length_c   1.000
_cell.angle_alpha   90.00
_cell.angle_beta   90.00
_cell.angle_gamma   90.00
#
_symmetry.space_group_name_H-M   'P 1'
#
loop_
_entity.id
_entity.type
_entity.pdbx_description
1 polymer ?
#
loop_
_entity_poly.entity_id
_entity_poly.type
_entity_poly.pdbx_seq_one_letter_code
_entity_poly.pdbx_strand_id
1 'polypeptide(L)'
;MPASDPRLWTVDDLHTNALYRDAGYSDAQIPDAMMLHTNSADNSPSVRRTGISEGVIITDEAGNKRRKITNLSTTPLSVLSGSQVSLNAATSGLLRQVESNVNDYSYLLKWQNIAGGDQIVDLPDEDELEDEDDFGSMDAGEEDAKIHEDQHDDAVEETNKRTNLSQDEIVRIINERIEFYTNAWVPNKGVPSKERVDPKTVWNEAEAKGERERLAQHYETEYDYFSQRLNKLCDEIIKDPGSNAKQVRQQCSNLEGTVDCMELAAWLRDIYKLEPVHDGEEEHVLDSQPKLRQDTSTHRGEPTSEVIDLGSPSCSSDIENGNILPFDNDTGTVANTTEDQFDNRVRSSTPDSVIADSVELTEYAQLGPFEPDGAFPTRTPVNHGDEPESASITTVRRWRWEDLVEHLDRKRIVSKVIQELKSNDREMIRGRVQNIGKTSLIREMRACVHMLCKGETKLQGVLPRDMPKILTFTTLFLSWWFCCNYSKGPEASSRDLGELRNCMDDGTAETSSFYYYVYTIMATTFGEQALRYPDQPSQAEIIEISDDD
;
A
#
# COMPACT_ATOMS: atom_id res chain seq x y z
N MET A 1 -37.75 17.89 -16.95
CA MET A 1 -36.62 17.79 -16.00
C MET A 1 -35.44 18.53 -16.60
N PRO A 2 -34.63 19.28 -15.83
CA PRO A 2 -33.42 19.86 -16.40
C PRO A 2 -32.43 18.72 -16.71
N ALA A 3 -31.85 18.73 -17.91
CA ALA A 3 -30.85 17.76 -18.32
C ALA A 3 -29.63 17.85 -17.39
N SER A 4 -29.24 16.71 -16.81
CA SER A 4 -28.05 16.59 -15.98
C SER A 4 -26.78 16.91 -16.79
N ASP A 5 -25.80 17.53 -16.13
CA ASP A 5 -24.52 17.91 -16.74
C ASP A 5 -23.83 16.69 -17.39
N PRO A 6 -23.54 16.73 -18.72
CA PRO A 6 -22.88 15.63 -19.44
C PRO A 6 -21.51 15.23 -18.88
N ARG A 7 -20.91 16.08 -18.04
CA ARG A 7 -19.63 15.81 -17.37
C ARG A 7 -19.72 14.81 -16.23
N LEU A 8 -20.93 14.42 -15.82
CA LEU A 8 -21.18 13.49 -14.73
C LEU A 8 -21.57 12.08 -15.22
N TRP A 9 -21.50 11.80 -16.53
CA TRP A 9 -21.88 10.51 -17.10
C TRP A 9 -20.76 9.48 -16.96
N THR A 10 -21.13 8.24 -16.63
CA THR A 10 -20.25 7.08 -16.55
C THR A 10 -20.11 6.39 -17.92
N VAL A 11 -19.15 5.45 -18.03
CA VAL A 11 -18.93 4.68 -19.26
C VAL A 11 -20.13 3.78 -19.61
N ASP A 12 -20.92 3.36 -18.62
CA ASP A 12 -22.12 2.56 -18.82
C ASP A 12 -23.31 3.42 -19.29
N ASP A 13 -23.37 4.69 -18.86
CA ASP A 13 -24.37 5.66 -19.35
C ASP A 13 -24.20 5.91 -20.86
N LEU A 14 -22.95 5.97 -21.34
CA LEU A 14 -22.63 6.21 -22.76
C LEU A 14 -23.03 5.05 -23.70
N HIS A 15 -23.32 3.86 -23.18
CA HIS A 15 -23.72 2.71 -24.01
C HIS A 15 -25.21 2.70 -24.38
N THR A 16 -26.01 3.63 -23.83
CA THR A 16 -27.43 3.72 -24.16
C THR A 16 -27.73 4.96 -25.00
N ASN A 17 -28.15 4.74 -26.26
CA ASN A 17 -28.57 5.81 -27.19
C ASN A 17 -29.73 6.69 -26.66
N ALA A 18 -30.35 6.32 -25.54
CA ALA A 18 -31.41 7.07 -24.88
C ALA A 18 -30.93 8.44 -24.38
N LEU A 19 -29.71 8.54 -23.83
CA LEU A 19 -29.21 9.79 -23.24
C LEU A 19 -28.85 10.84 -24.30
N TYR A 20 -28.37 10.43 -25.47
CA TYR A 20 -28.13 11.34 -26.60
C TYR A 20 -29.43 11.94 -27.15
N ARG A 21 -30.52 11.16 -27.19
CA ARG A 21 -31.84 11.65 -27.61
C ARG A 21 -32.45 12.61 -26.59
N ASP A 22 -32.33 12.30 -25.30
CA ASP A 22 -32.79 13.19 -24.22
C ASP A 22 -31.98 14.51 -24.16
N ALA A 23 -30.71 14.48 -24.57
CA ALA A 23 -29.88 15.66 -24.74
C ALA A 23 -30.11 16.43 -26.07
N GLY A 24 -31.07 15.99 -26.90
CA GLY A 24 -31.50 16.68 -28.11
C GLY A 24 -30.63 16.44 -29.35
N TYR A 25 -29.74 15.44 -29.33
CA TYR A 25 -28.98 15.04 -30.52
C TYR A 25 -29.86 14.20 -31.45
N SER A 26 -29.76 14.48 -32.75
CA SER A 26 -30.46 13.70 -33.77
C SER A 26 -29.78 12.35 -34.01
N ASP A 27 -30.52 11.33 -34.41
CA ASP A 27 -29.98 9.97 -34.66
C ASP A 27 -28.82 9.95 -35.68
N ALA A 28 -28.68 10.97 -36.53
CA ALA A 28 -27.56 11.11 -37.47
C ALA A 28 -26.25 11.60 -36.82
N GLN A 29 -26.31 12.09 -35.57
CA GLN A 29 -25.16 12.61 -34.81
C GLN A 29 -24.67 11.62 -33.75
N ILE A 30 -25.35 10.48 -33.57
CA ILE A 30 -24.95 9.42 -32.65
C ILE A 30 -23.93 8.51 -33.37
N PRO A 31 -22.71 8.34 -32.87
CA PRO A 31 -21.70 7.47 -33.48
C PRO A 31 -22.19 6.01 -33.52
N ASP A 32 -22.11 5.38 -34.68
CA ASP A 32 -22.62 4.02 -34.88
C ASP A 32 -21.74 2.99 -34.13
N ALA A 33 -22.32 2.37 -33.09
CA ALA A 33 -21.61 1.50 -32.15
C ALA A 33 -21.04 0.21 -32.78
N MET A 34 -21.36 -0.10 -34.03
CA MET A 34 -20.93 -1.33 -34.72
C MET A 34 -19.62 -1.21 -35.54
N MET A 35 -18.98 -0.04 -35.65
CA MET A 35 -17.77 0.12 -36.48
C MET A 35 -16.43 -0.24 -35.81
N LEU A 36 -16.41 -0.70 -34.55
CA LEU A 36 -15.15 -0.98 -33.82
C LEU A 36 -14.67 -2.44 -33.84
N HIS A 37 -15.33 -3.34 -34.59
CA HIS A 37 -14.91 -4.75 -34.65
C HIS A 37 -14.96 -5.36 -36.05
N THR A 38 -13.98 -5.05 -36.90
CA THR A 38 -13.50 -5.99 -37.95
C THR A 38 -12.15 -5.53 -38.49
N ASN A 39 -11.09 -6.33 -38.28
CA ASN A 39 -10.06 -6.69 -39.28
C ASN A 39 -8.84 -7.34 -38.59
N SER A 40 -8.94 -8.65 -38.35
CA SER A 40 -7.78 -9.52 -38.17
C SER A 40 -7.95 -10.68 -39.16
N ALA A 41 -7.17 -10.64 -40.24
CA ALA A 41 -7.01 -11.77 -41.15
C ALA A 41 -5.63 -11.70 -41.81
N ASP A 42 -4.97 -12.86 -41.78
CA ASP A 42 -3.67 -13.20 -42.32
C ASP A 42 -3.39 -12.71 -43.74
N ASN A 43 -2.12 -12.33 -44.01
CA ASN A 43 -1.39 -12.81 -45.19
C ASN A 43 0.11 -12.45 -45.11
N SER A 44 0.94 -13.47 -44.93
CA SER A 44 2.38 -13.43 -45.21
C SER A 44 2.67 -13.71 -46.68
N PRO A 45 3.78 -13.19 -47.23
CA PRO A 45 4.57 -13.98 -48.16
C PRO A 45 6.04 -14.08 -47.74
N SER A 46 6.51 -15.34 -47.77
CA SER A 46 7.89 -15.77 -47.61
C SER A 46 8.77 -15.28 -48.78
N VAL A 47 9.94 -14.70 -48.47
CA VAL A 47 11.05 -14.58 -49.43
C VAL A 47 12.32 -15.12 -48.77
N ARG A 48 12.81 -16.25 -49.31
CA ARG A 48 14.13 -16.84 -49.02
C ARG A 48 15.23 -15.94 -49.59
N ARG A 49 16.30 -15.71 -48.83
CA ARG A 49 17.64 -15.42 -49.37
C ARG A 49 18.72 -16.14 -48.56
N THR A 50 19.32 -17.12 -49.20
CA THR A 50 20.61 -17.74 -48.87
C THR A 50 21.76 -16.78 -49.18
N GLY A 51 22.74 -16.69 -48.29
CA GLY A 51 23.99 -15.97 -48.53
C GLY A 51 24.98 -16.19 -47.39
N ILE A 52 25.76 -17.27 -47.49
CA ILE A 52 26.88 -17.58 -46.60
C ILE A 52 28.08 -16.82 -47.15
N SER A 53 28.73 -16.00 -46.33
CA SER A 53 29.99 -15.32 -46.65
C SER A 53 31.04 -15.74 -45.61
N GLU A 54 31.90 -16.67 -45.99
CA GLU A 54 33.09 -17.08 -45.23
C GLU A 54 34.10 -15.93 -45.17
N GLY A 55 34.47 -15.53 -43.96
CA GLY A 55 35.59 -14.60 -43.71
C GLY A 55 36.87 -15.38 -43.40
N VAL A 56 37.85 -15.30 -44.30
CA VAL A 56 39.19 -15.86 -44.14
C VAL A 56 40.01 -15.02 -43.15
N ILE A 57 40.57 -15.66 -42.11
CA ILE A 57 41.52 -15.05 -41.17
C ILE A 57 42.93 -15.41 -41.64
N ILE A 58 43.75 -14.41 -41.96
CA ILE A 58 45.19 -14.57 -42.22
C ILE A 58 45.95 -14.07 -40.99
N THR A 59 46.68 -14.96 -40.34
CA THR A 59 47.64 -14.69 -39.27
C THR A 59 49.05 -14.56 -39.84
N ASP A 60 49.85 -13.63 -39.33
CA ASP A 60 51.29 -13.58 -39.61
C ASP A 60 52.06 -14.58 -38.73
N GLU A 61 53.30 -14.88 -39.11
CA GLU A 61 54.17 -15.87 -38.46
C GLU A 61 54.65 -15.47 -37.05
N ALA A 62 54.23 -14.31 -36.53
CA ALA A 62 54.52 -13.86 -35.17
C ALA A 62 53.27 -13.86 -34.24
N GLY A 63 52.12 -14.35 -34.72
CA GLY A 63 50.92 -14.52 -33.90
C GLY A 63 50.18 -13.21 -33.55
N ASN A 64 50.50 -12.08 -34.20
CA ASN A 64 49.89 -10.80 -33.87
C ASN A 64 48.73 -10.44 -34.81
N LYS A 65 47.51 -10.37 -34.26
CA LYS A 65 46.30 -9.97 -35.01
C LYS A 65 46.14 -8.45 -34.99
N ARG A 66 46.58 -7.73 -36.05
CA ARG A 66 46.29 -6.30 -36.24
C ARG A 66 45.09 -6.07 -37.17
N ARG A 67 44.07 -5.33 -36.71
CA ARG A 67 42.99 -4.80 -37.57
C ARG A 67 43.46 -3.52 -38.25
N LYS A 68 43.33 -3.47 -39.57
CA LYS A 68 43.69 -2.32 -40.43
C LYS A 68 42.52 -1.34 -40.48
N ILE A 69 42.70 -0.14 -39.91
CA ILE A 69 41.75 0.97 -40.04
C ILE A 69 42.16 1.80 -41.26
N THR A 70 41.28 1.90 -42.25
CA THR A 70 41.46 2.72 -43.46
C THR A 70 40.89 4.11 -43.21
N ASN A 71 41.77 5.14 -43.22
CA ASN A 71 41.37 6.54 -43.23
C ASN A 71 40.84 6.92 -44.62
N LEU A 72 39.61 7.43 -44.71
CA LEU A 72 39.07 8.03 -45.93
C LEU A 72 39.33 9.54 -45.92
N SER A 73 39.90 9.98 -47.04
CA SER A 73 40.35 11.33 -47.37
C SER A 73 39.18 12.26 -47.68
N THR A 74 39.16 13.44 -47.06
CA THR A 74 38.23 14.53 -47.35
C THR A 74 38.86 15.53 -48.32
N THR A 75 38.24 15.75 -49.48
CA THR A 75 38.64 16.78 -50.46
C THR A 75 37.49 17.78 -50.65
N PRO A 76 37.76 19.10 -50.70
CA PRO A 76 36.73 20.14 -50.77
C PRO A 76 36.52 20.71 -52.19
N LEU A 77 35.30 21.13 -52.50
CA LEU A 77 34.90 21.99 -53.64
C LEU A 77 33.53 22.59 -53.30
N SER A 78 33.08 23.76 -53.74
CA SER A 78 33.65 25.02 -54.20
C SER A 78 32.49 26.02 -54.20
N VAL A 79 32.75 27.26 -53.80
CA VAL A 79 31.81 28.39 -53.88
C VAL A 79 31.71 28.88 -55.32
N LEU A 80 30.50 29.15 -55.82
CA LEU A 80 30.30 30.05 -56.96
C LEU A 80 28.95 30.77 -56.91
N SER A 81 29.05 32.09 -56.92
CA SER A 81 28.01 33.10 -57.00
C SER A 81 27.25 33.10 -58.33
N GLY A 82 26.01 33.57 -58.29
CA GLY A 82 25.65 34.73 -59.11
C GLY A 82 24.50 34.59 -60.12
N SER A 83 23.62 35.60 -60.02
CA SER A 83 22.83 36.26 -61.07
C SER A 83 21.31 36.03 -61.18
N GLN A 84 20.64 37.17 -60.99
CA GLN A 84 19.29 37.57 -61.33
C GLN A 84 18.95 37.37 -62.82
N VAL A 85 17.65 37.26 -63.15
CA VAL A 85 16.89 38.17 -64.06
C VAL A 85 15.39 38.02 -63.81
N SER A 86 14.67 39.11 -64.05
CA SER A 86 13.31 39.51 -63.73
C SER A 86 12.23 39.16 -64.78
N LEU A 87 10.95 39.23 -64.35
CA LEU A 87 9.70 39.64 -65.06
C LEU A 87 9.06 38.69 -66.12
N ASN A 88 7.86 38.14 -65.88
CA ASN A 88 6.53 38.78 -66.04
C ASN A 88 5.32 37.81 -66.14
N ALA A 89 4.22 38.24 -65.49
CA ALA A 89 2.79 38.19 -65.88
C ALA A 89 1.92 36.90 -65.84
N ALA A 90 0.85 37.03 -65.03
CA ALA A 90 -0.54 36.50 -65.12
C ALA A 90 -0.72 34.96 -65.23
N THR A 91 -1.55 34.30 -64.43
CA THR A 91 -3.02 34.47 -64.36
C THR A 91 -3.59 33.62 -63.20
N SER A 92 -4.63 34.14 -62.55
CA SER A 92 -5.65 33.53 -61.66
C SER A 92 -5.61 32.05 -61.28
N GLY A 93 -5.84 31.76 -60.00
CA GLY A 93 -6.24 30.41 -59.57
C GLY A 93 -6.21 30.17 -58.06
N LEU A 94 -7.23 30.69 -57.37
CA LEU A 94 -7.55 30.48 -55.96
C LEU A 94 -7.82 29.00 -55.65
N LEU A 95 -6.94 28.31 -54.90
CA LEU A 95 -7.33 27.27 -53.92
C LEU A 95 -6.12 26.85 -53.06
N ARG A 96 -6.30 27.06 -51.76
CA ARG A 96 -5.41 26.77 -50.65
C ARG A 96 -5.25 25.25 -50.49
N GLN A 97 -4.22 24.67 -51.09
CA GLN A 97 -3.70 23.36 -50.73
C GLN A 97 -2.70 23.54 -49.58
N VAL A 98 -2.97 22.89 -48.45
CA VAL A 98 -1.94 22.63 -47.44
C VAL A 98 -1.34 21.28 -47.80
N GLU A 99 -0.07 21.34 -48.19
CA GLU A 99 0.87 20.24 -48.34
C GLU A 99 1.21 19.63 -46.97
N SER A 100 1.42 18.31 -46.94
CA SER A 100 2.58 17.58 -46.35
C SER A 100 2.14 16.13 -46.05
N ASN A 101 2.60 15.17 -46.86
CA ASN A 101 3.76 14.29 -46.58
C ASN A 101 3.57 13.48 -45.29
N VAL A 102 3.17 12.20 -45.35
CA VAL A 102 4.00 11.02 -45.70
C VAL A 102 5.29 10.95 -44.88
N ASN A 103 5.33 9.93 -44.02
CA ASN A 103 6.49 9.30 -43.39
C ASN A 103 7.43 10.19 -42.58
N ASP A 104 7.24 10.20 -41.26
CA ASP A 104 8.37 10.37 -40.36
C ASP A 104 8.18 9.63 -39.02
N TYR A 105 8.14 8.30 -39.06
CA TYR A 105 8.45 7.46 -37.89
C TYR A 105 9.92 7.01 -37.90
N SER A 106 10.76 7.67 -38.70
CA SER A 106 12.17 7.34 -38.87
C SER A 106 13.02 7.65 -37.61
N TYR A 107 12.53 8.48 -36.69
CA TYR A 107 13.20 8.81 -35.43
C TYR A 107 13.06 7.72 -34.35
N LEU A 108 12.08 6.81 -34.46
CA LEU A 108 11.86 5.73 -33.48
C LEU A 108 12.78 4.51 -33.68
N LEU A 109 13.52 4.45 -34.78
CA LEU A 109 14.52 3.40 -35.05
C LEU A 109 15.94 3.75 -34.54
N LYS A 110 16.13 4.91 -33.88
CA LYS A 110 17.45 5.31 -33.34
C LYS A 110 17.89 4.48 -32.12
N TRP A 111 16.95 3.88 -31.38
CA TRP A 111 17.26 3.19 -30.12
C TRP A 111 17.48 1.68 -30.25
N GLN A 112 17.36 1.11 -31.46
CA GLN A 112 17.57 -0.32 -31.69
C GLN A 112 19.01 -0.67 -32.14
N ASN A 113 19.95 0.27 -32.07
CA ASN A 113 21.37 0.07 -32.44
C ASN A 113 22.38 0.60 -31.40
N ILE A 114 22.04 0.63 -30.11
CA ILE A 114 23.04 0.83 -29.04
C ILE A 114 23.13 -0.46 -28.21
N ALA A 115 23.49 -1.54 -28.89
CA ALA A 115 24.15 -2.69 -28.30
C ALA A 115 25.55 -2.75 -28.92
N GLY A 116 26.55 -2.25 -28.18
CA GLY A 116 27.96 -2.26 -28.59
C GLY A 116 28.61 -0.88 -28.52
N GLY A 117 29.21 -0.56 -27.39
CA GLY A 117 29.98 0.68 -27.21
C GLY A 117 30.36 0.90 -25.76
N ASP A 118 31.35 0.14 -25.30
CA ASP A 118 32.16 0.42 -24.13
C ASP A 118 32.72 1.86 -24.24
N GLN A 119 32.30 2.72 -23.31
CA GLN A 119 32.84 4.07 -23.16
C GLN A 119 33.07 4.29 -21.67
N ILE A 120 34.27 3.91 -21.26
CA ILE A 120 34.93 4.33 -20.02
C ILE A 120 34.84 5.87 -19.97
N VAL A 121 34.05 6.38 -19.05
CA VAL A 121 34.12 7.77 -18.62
C VAL A 121 35.05 7.77 -17.43
N ASP A 122 36.31 8.17 -17.66
CA ASP A 122 37.21 8.65 -16.61
C ASP A 122 36.51 9.83 -15.91
N LEU A 123 35.99 9.57 -14.71
CA LEU A 123 35.61 10.63 -13.79
C LEU A 123 36.89 11.07 -13.08
N PRO A 124 37.20 12.38 -13.08
CA PRO A 124 38.38 12.90 -12.42
C PRO A 124 38.27 12.69 -10.91
N ASP A 125 39.39 12.25 -10.32
CA ASP A 125 39.69 12.39 -8.90
C ASP A 125 39.40 13.84 -8.48
N GLU A 126 38.33 14.04 -7.72
CA GLU A 126 38.12 15.25 -6.94
C GLU A 126 37.75 14.85 -5.50
N ASP A 127 38.74 15.09 -4.65
CA ASP A 127 38.62 15.64 -3.30
C ASP A 127 38.13 14.70 -2.19
N GLU A 128 39.06 13.88 -1.71
CA GLU A 128 39.78 14.17 -0.45
C GLU A 128 39.05 15.19 0.47
N LEU A 129 38.04 14.73 1.20
CA LEU A 129 37.68 15.35 2.47
C LEU A 129 38.10 14.40 3.59
N GLU A 130 39.19 14.82 4.21
CA GLU A 130 39.72 14.39 5.49
C GLU A 130 38.62 14.43 6.55
N ASP A 131 38.04 13.28 6.88
CA ASP A 131 37.37 13.09 8.17
C ASP A 131 38.45 12.69 9.19
N GLU A 132 39.17 13.70 9.68
CA GLU A 132 39.87 13.65 10.96
C GLU A 132 38.82 13.63 12.09
N ASP A 133 38.34 12.43 12.44
CA ASP A 133 37.74 12.20 13.76
C ASP A 133 38.48 11.08 14.49
N ASP A 134 39.53 11.56 15.15
CA ASP A 134 40.17 11.03 16.34
C ASP A 134 39.16 10.46 17.35
N PHE A 135 38.98 9.14 17.35
CA PHE A 135 38.55 8.39 18.52
C PHE A 135 39.51 7.23 18.78
N GLY A 136 40.39 7.46 19.76
CA GLY A 136 41.48 6.57 20.14
C GLY A 136 41.07 5.11 20.38
N SER A 137 41.68 4.23 19.60
CA SER A 137 41.87 2.82 19.97
C SER A 137 43.31 2.65 20.42
N MET A 138 43.49 2.73 21.74
CA MET A 138 44.72 2.37 22.43
C MET A 138 44.95 0.85 22.30
N ASP A 139 46.03 0.50 21.62
CA ASP A 139 47.06 -0.43 22.09
C ASP A 139 46.96 -1.95 21.82
N ALA A 140 48.15 -2.44 21.42
CA ALA A 140 48.76 -3.76 21.56
C ALA A 140 48.39 -4.90 20.58
N GLY A 141 49.29 -5.12 19.61
CA GLY A 141 49.48 -6.45 19.02
C GLY A 141 50.24 -6.49 17.70
N GLU A 142 51.49 -6.03 17.66
CA GLU A 142 52.45 -6.34 16.60
C GLU A 142 52.63 -7.86 16.45
N GLU A 143 52.32 -8.45 15.29
CA GLU A 143 53.15 -9.53 14.74
C GLU A 143 53.32 -9.38 13.22
N ASP A 144 54.60 -9.22 12.91
CA ASP A 144 55.29 -9.10 11.63
C ASP A 144 55.08 -10.35 10.76
N ALA A 145 54.50 -10.17 9.56
CA ALA A 145 54.57 -11.17 8.50
C ALA A 145 54.59 -10.49 7.12
N LYS A 146 55.79 -10.06 6.72
CA LYS A 146 56.19 -9.92 5.31
C LYS A 146 55.83 -11.18 4.52
N ILE A 147 54.87 -11.10 3.59
CA ILE A 147 54.77 -12.03 2.47
C ILE A 147 54.44 -11.26 1.18
N HIS A 148 55.49 -11.09 0.39
CA HIS A 148 55.56 -11.23 -1.07
C HIS A 148 54.50 -10.52 -1.93
N GLU A 149 54.93 -9.43 -2.57
CA GLU A 149 54.53 -9.07 -3.94
C GLU A 149 54.78 -10.27 -4.87
N ASP A 150 53.77 -10.69 -5.63
CA ASP A 150 53.98 -11.12 -7.00
C ASP A 150 52.70 -10.96 -7.83
N GLN A 151 52.91 -10.31 -8.97
CA GLN A 151 51.97 -9.95 -10.01
C GLN A 151 51.35 -11.20 -10.66
N HIS A 152 50.04 -11.21 -10.85
CA HIS A 152 49.41 -11.91 -11.97
C HIS A 152 48.12 -11.21 -12.40
N ASP A 153 48.23 -10.47 -13.50
CA ASP A 153 47.12 -10.09 -14.37
C ASP A 153 46.59 -11.38 -15.04
N ASP A 154 45.65 -12.06 -14.39
CA ASP A 154 44.86 -13.10 -15.03
C ASP A 154 43.43 -12.58 -15.25
N ALA A 155 43.08 -12.47 -16.53
CA ALA A 155 41.73 -12.25 -17.00
C ALA A 155 40.77 -13.20 -16.28
N VAL A 156 39.92 -12.63 -15.43
CA VAL A 156 38.89 -13.35 -14.70
C VAL A 156 37.87 -13.85 -15.73
N GLU A 157 38.09 -15.05 -16.28
CA GLU A 157 37.03 -15.83 -16.89
C GLU A 157 35.92 -15.93 -15.83
N GLU A 158 34.77 -15.31 -16.10
CA GLU A 158 33.51 -15.52 -15.39
C GLU A 158 33.16 -17.02 -15.49
N THR A 159 33.79 -17.80 -14.62
CA THR A 159 33.45 -19.20 -14.41
C THR A 159 32.08 -19.19 -13.76
N ASN A 160 31.06 -19.26 -14.62
CA ASN A 160 29.68 -19.58 -14.27
C ASN A 160 29.71 -20.84 -13.41
N LYS A 161 29.79 -20.66 -12.09
CA LYS A 161 29.73 -21.72 -11.10
C LYS A 161 28.31 -22.28 -11.15
N ARG A 162 28.11 -23.20 -12.10
CA ARG A 162 26.88 -23.96 -12.25
C ARG A 162 26.56 -24.57 -10.89
N THR A 163 25.35 -24.30 -10.45
CA THR A 163 24.77 -24.77 -9.21
C THR A 163 24.80 -26.30 -9.22
N ASN A 164 25.41 -26.94 -8.22
CA ASN A 164 25.53 -28.42 -8.16
C ASN A 164 24.18 -29.14 -7.87
N LEU A 165 23.07 -28.42 -7.82
CA LEU A 165 21.76 -28.96 -7.49
C LEU A 165 21.02 -29.43 -8.75
N SER A 166 20.45 -30.62 -8.68
CA SER A 166 19.52 -31.09 -9.70
C SER A 166 18.20 -30.29 -9.65
N GLN A 167 17.52 -30.17 -10.78
CA GLN A 167 16.21 -29.50 -10.85
C GLN A 167 15.18 -30.15 -9.92
N ASP A 168 15.16 -31.49 -9.84
CA ASP A 168 14.28 -32.23 -8.94
C ASP A 168 14.56 -31.92 -7.46
N GLU A 169 15.83 -31.73 -7.10
CA GLU A 169 16.21 -31.35 -5.75
C GLU A 169 15.77 -29.93 -5.40
N ILE A 170 15.84 -29.00 -6.36
CA ILE A 170 15.33 -27.63 -6.20
C ILE A 170 13.81 -27.65 -5.99
N VAL A 171 13.06 -28.37 -6.83
CA VAL A 171 11.60 -28.52 -6.71
C VAL A 171 11.22 -29.15 -5.37
N ARG A 172 11.98 -30.17 -4.92
CA ARG A 172 11.77 -30.79 -3.61
C ARG A 172 11.95 -29.77 -2.47
N ILE A 173 12.99 -28.94 -2.51
CA ILE A 173 13.23 -27.89 -1.50
C ILE A 173 12.11 -26.85 -1.50
N ILE A 174 11.63 -26.43 -2.69
CA ILE A 174 10.52 -25.48 -2.81
C ILE A 174 9.25 -26.06 -2.17
N ASN A 175 8.88 -27.28 -2.53
CA ASN A 175 7.69 -27.95 -1.97
C ASN A 175 7.80 -28.16 -0.46
N GLU A 176 8.98 -28.58 0.05
CA GLU A 176 9.25 -28.69 1.49
C GLU A 176 9.01 -27.36 2.21
N ARG A 177 9.43 -26.23 1.62
CA ARG A 177 9.24 -24.90 2.22
C ARG A 177 7.79 -24.42 2.14
N ILE A 178 7.08 -24.66 1.04
CA ILE A 178 5.65 -24.34 0.92
C ILE A 178 4.87 -25.12 1.97
N GLU A 179 5.09 -26.43 2.09
CA GLU A 179 4.45 -27.29 3.10
C GLU A 179 4.77 -26.81 4.52
N PHE A 180 6.02 -26.43 4.79
CA PHE A 180 6.40 -25.83 6.08
C PHE A 180 5.59 -24.57 6.40
N TYR A 181 5.40 -23.67 5.44
CA TYR A 181 4.64 -22.44 5.64
C TYR A 181 3.14 -22.70 5.81
N THR A 182 2.53 -23.52 4.96
CA THR A 182 1.12 -23.93 5.10
C THR A 182 0.85 -24.58 6.45
N ASN A 183 1.74 -25.48 6.92
CA ASN A 183 1.58 -26.13 8.23
C ASN A 183 1.82 -25.19 9.43
N ALA A 184 2.65 -24.15 9.26
CA ALA A 184 2.92 -23.16 10.30
C ALA A 184 1.89 -22.02 10.34
N TRP A 185 0.99 -21.98 9.36
CA TRP A 185 -0.06 -20.99 9.27
C TRP A 185 -1.21 -21.32 10.22
N VAL A 186 -1.69 -20.31 10.93
CA VAL A 186 -2.83 -20.41 11.84
C VAL A 186 -3.66 -19.14 11.70
N PRO A 187 -5.01 -19.24 11.62
CA PRO A 187 -5.85 -18.05 11.60
C PRO A 187 -5.55 -17.13 12.80
N ASN A 188 -5.50 -15.82 12.55
CA ASN A 188 -5.21 -14.80 13.56
C ASN A 188 -3.82 -14.91 14.24
N LYS A 189 -2.84 -15.59 13.62
CA LYS A 189 -1.46 -15.63 14.13
C LYS A 189 -0.89 -14.22 14.27
N GLY A 190 -0.42 -13.87 15.47
CA GLY A 190 0.16 -12.55 15.77
C GLY A 190 -0.86 -11.42 16.03
N VAL A 191 -2.16 -11.67 15.88
CA VAL A 191 -3.21 -10.66 16.14
C VAL A 191 -3.53 -10.61 17.64
N PRO A 192 -3.51 -9.43 18.28
CA PRO A 192 -3.90 -9.26 19.69
C PRO A 192 -5.29 -9.83 19.96
N SER A 193 -5.52 -10.42 21.14
CA SER A 193 -6.77 -11.14 21.43
C SER A 193 -8.05 -10.34 21.23
N LYS A 194 -7.99 -9.00 21.32
CA LYS A 194 -9.14 -8.10 21.12
C LYS A 194 -9.49 -7.85 19.65
N GLU A 195 -8.55 -8.10 18.75
CA GLU A 195 -8.68 -7.86 17.29
C GLU A 195 -8.82 -9.18 16.52
N ARG A 196 -8.83 -10.33 17.22
CA ARG A 196 -8.98 -11.63 16.57
C ARG A 196 -10.34 -11.72 15.89
N VAL A 197 -10.30 -12.12 14.64
CA VAL A 197 -11.50 -12.33 13.83
C VAL A 197 -12.15 -13.63 14.29
N ASP A 198 -13.33 -13.52 14.92
CA ASP A 198 -14.17 -14.67 15.23
C ASP A 198 -14.98 -15.08 13.97
N PRO A 199 -14.82 -16.32 13.46
CA PRO A 199 -15.50 -16.78 12.25
C PRO A 199 -17.02 -16.58 12.27
N LYS A 200 -17.66 -16.79 13.41
CA LYS A 200 -19.12 -16.63 13.54
C LYS A 200 -19.52 -15.17 13.39
N THR A 201 -18.74 -14.27 13.99
CA THR A 201 -18.99 -12.83 13.92
C THR A 201 -18.89 -12.32 12.49
N VAL A 202 -17.83 -12.65 11.74
CA VAL A 202 -17.70 -12.21 10.33
C VAL A 202 -18.74 -12.84 9.41
N TRP A 203 -19.10 -14.10 9.64
CA TRP A 203 -20.14 -14.76 8.87
C TRP A 203 -21.51 -14.09 9.10
N ASN A 204 -21.90 -13.88 10.35
CA ASN A 204 -23.16 -13.24 10.72
C ASN A 204 -23.23 -11.80 10.19
N GLU A 205 -22.13 -11.05 10.25
CA GLU A 205 -22.08 -9.68 9.73
C GLU A 205 -22.26 -9.64 8.20
N ALA A 206 -21.63 -10.55 7.46
CA ALA A 206 -21.77 -10.64 6.01
C ALA A 206 -23.19 -11.09 5.60
N GLU A 207 -23.77 -12.04 6.33
CA GLU A 207 -25.15 -12.50 6.11
C GLU A 207 -26.16 -11.39 6.40
N ALA A 208 -26.00 -10.65 7.51
CA ALA A 208 -26.86 -9.52 7.86
C ALA A 208 -26.84 -8.40 6.80
N LYS A 209 -25.73 -8.26 6.07
CA LYS A 209 -25.59 -7.31 4.95
C LYS A 209 -26.02 -7.89 3.60
N GLY A 210 -26.31 -9.19 3.52
CA GLY A 210 -26.59 -9.88 2.25
C GLY A 210 -25.39 -9.93 1.29
N GLU A 211 -24.16 -9.78 1.80
CA GLU A 211 -22.95 -9.72 0.99
C GLU A 211 -22.14 -11.03 0.99
N ARG A 212 -22.63 -12.08 1.66
CA ARG A 212 -21.91 -13.35 1.86
C ARG A 212 -21.39 -13.96 0.55
N GLU A 213 -22.26 -14.12 -0.45
CA GLU A 213 -21.90 -14.71 -1.74
C GLU A 213 -20.83 -13.87 -2.48
N ARG A 214 -21.00 -12.54 -2.46
CA ARG A 214 -20.06 -11.60 -3.08
C ARG A 214 -18.68 -11.67 -2.42
N LEU A 215 -18.63 -11.76 -1.10
CA LEU A 215 -17.39 -11.91 -0.34
C LEU A 215 -16.75 -13.27 -0.58
N ALA A 216 -17.53 -14.36 -0.61
CA ALA A 216 -17.02 -15.69 -0.96
C ALA A 216 -16.34 -15.69 -2.35
N GLN A 217 -16.99 -15.10 -3.35
CA GLN A 217 -16.43 -14.97 -4.70
C GLN A 217 -15.19 -14.07 -4.75
N HIS A 218 -15.18 -12.99 -3.96
CA HIS A 218 -14.02 -12.11 -3.84
C HIS A 218 -12.80 -12.88 -3.33
N TYR A 219 -12.93 -13.59 -2.21
CA TYR A 219 -11.82 -14.37 -1.64
C TYR A 219 -11.43 -15.59 -2.48
N GLU A 220 -12.34 -16.14 -3.29
CA GLU A 220 -12.01 -17.14 -4.31
C GLU A 220 -11.11 -16.54 -5.41
N THR A 221 -11.41 -15.33 -5.87
CA THR A 221 -10.58 -14.61 -6.85
C THR A 221 -9.20 -14.26 -6.27
N GLU A 222 -9.14 -13.84 -4.99
CA GLU A 222 -7.87 -13.57 -4.31
C GLU A 222 -7.03 -14.84 -4.14
N TYR A 223 -7.65 -15.97 -3.76
CA TYR A 223 -6.98 -17.26 -3.68
C TYR A 223 -6.33 -17.65 -5.02
N ASP A 224 -7.07 -17.54 -6.12
CA ASP A 224 -6.57 -17.83 -7.47
C ASP A 224 -5.41 -16.90 -7.86
N TYR A 225 -5.50 -15.63 -7.51
CA TYR A 225 -4.42 -14.67 -7.72
C TYR A 225 -3.14 -15.06 -6.96
N PHE A 226 -3.24 -15.38 -5.67
CA PHE A 226 -2.08 -15.75 -4.87
C PHE A 226 -1.49 -17.10 -5.30
N SER A 227 -2.33 -18.05 -5.71
CA SER A 227 -1.89 -19.33 -6.30
C SER A 227 -1.07 -19.12 -7.58
N GLN A 228 -1.54 -18.29 -8.51
CA GLN A 228 -0.80 -17.95 -9.72
C GLN A 228 0.52 -17.23 -9.41
N ARG A 229 0.49 -16.30 -8.46
CA ARG A 229 1.70 -15.58 -8.00
C ARG A 229 2.72 -16.53 -7.37
N LEU A 230 2.26 -17.49 -6.57
CA LEU A 230 3.11 -18.51 -5.94
C LEU A 230 3.80 -19.37 -7.01
N ASN A 231 3.06 -19.83 -8.02
CA ASN A 231 3.61 -20.59 -9.15
C ASN A 231 4.68 -19.79 -9.89
N LYS A 232 4.43 -18.51 -10.18
CA LYS A 232 5.41 -17.62 -10.83
C LYS A 232 6.69 -17.46 -10.01
N LEU A 233 6.58 -17.30 -8.68
CA LEU A 233 7.75 -17.21 -7.80
C LEU A 233 8.53 -18.53 -7.78
N CYS A 234 7.84 -19.67 -7.82
CA CYS A 234 8.49 -20.98 -7.93
C CYS A 234 9.26 -21.13 -9.25
N ASP A 235 8.67 -20.71 -10.37
CA ASP A 235 9.33 -20.71 -11.68
C ASP A 235 10.57 -19.80 -11.69
N GLU A 236 10.49 -18.63 -11.05
CA GLU A 236 11.63 -17.70 -10.90
C GLU A 236 12.78 -18.34 -10.09
N ILE A 237 12.48 -19.05 -9.00
CA ILE A 237 13.48 -19.78 -8.20
C ILE A 237 14.07 -20.95 -8.99
N ILE A 238 13.27 -21.67 -9.78
CA ILE A 238 13.78 -22.76 -10.64
C ILE A 238 14.73 -22.21 -11.71
N LYS A 239 14.43 -21.02 -12.25
CA LYS A 239 15.24 -20.37 -13.29
C LYS A 239 16.58 -19.86 -12.75
N ASP A 240 16.61 -19.39 -11.50
CA ASP A 240 17.83 -18.92 -10.82
C ASP A 240 17.91 -19.40 -9.35
N PRO A 241 18.27 -20.69 -9.13
CA PRO A 241 18.18 -21.34 -7.81
C PRO A 241 19.29 -20.92 -6.84
N GLY A 242 20.32 -20.20 -7.31
CA GLY A 242 21.53 -19.95 -6.55
C GLY A 242 22.44 -21.18 -6.39
N SER A 243 23.65 -20.95 -5.89
CA SER A 243 24.78 -21.90 -5.88
C SER A 243 24.60 -23.16 -5.03
N ASN A 244 23.70 -23.17 -4.05
CA ASN A 244 23.55 -24.27 -3.09
C ASN A 244 22.17 -24.30 -2.42
N ALA A 245 21.84 -25.41 -1.75
CA ALA A 245 20.52 -25.65 -1.16
C ALA A 245 20.12 -24.61 -0.11
N LYS A 246 21.10 -24.02 0.59
CA LYS A 246 20.85 -22.97 1.57
C LYS A 246 20.39 -21.68 0.89
N GLN A 247 20.95 -21.35 -0.29
CA GLN A 247 20.50 -20.21 -1.10
C GLN A 247 19.10 -20.43 -1.67
N VAL A 248 18.78 -21.63 -2.18
CA VAL A 248 17.40 -21.97 -2.59
C VAL A 248 16.42 -21.77 -1.44
N ARG A 249 16.72 -22.30 -0.24
CA ARG A 249 15.88 -22.14 0.96
C ARG A 249 15.75 -20.68 1.37
N GLN A 250 16.81 -19.89 1.22
CA GLN A 250 16.79 -18.45 1.49
C GLN A 250 15.92 -17.71 0.48
N GLN A 251 15.96 -18.04 -0.81
CA GLN A 251 15.05 -17.47 -1.81
C GLN A 251 13.59 -17.87 -1.52
N CYS A 252 13.37 -19.10 -1.07
CA CYS A 252 12.05 -19.57 -0.65
C CYS A 252 11.47 -18.75 0.54
N SER A 253 12.26 -17.96 1.26
CA SER A 253 11.71 -17.07 2.31
C SER A 253 10.74 -16.03 1.74
N ASN A 254 10.88 -15.69 0.45
CA ASN A 254 9.98 -14.77 -0.23
C ASN A 254 8.60 -15.39 -0.52
N LEU A 255 8.46 -16.71 -0.41
CA LEU A 255 7.19 -17.42 -0.63
C LEU A 255 6.26 -17.29 0.58
N GLU A 256 6.81 -17.14 1.80
CA GLU A 256 6.07 -17.10 3.08
C GLU A 256 4.88 -16.15 3.04
N GLY A 257 5.10 -14.88 2.70
CA GLY A 257 4.02 -13.89 2.65
C GLY A 257 2.96 -14.18 1.57
N THR A 258 3.31 -14.89 0.49
CA THR A 258 2.33 -15.28 -0.53
C THR A 258 1.51 -16.47 -0.07
N VAL A 259 2.13 -17.45 0.60
CA VAL A 259 1.43 -18.59 1.21
C VAL A 259 0.50 -18.09 2.33
N ASP A 260 0.96 -17.20 3.21
CA ASP A 260 0.14 -16.62 4.28
C ASP A 260 -1.13 -15.93 3.76
N CYS A 261 -1.02 -15.14 2.69
CA CYS A 261 -2.17 -14.51 2.04
C CYS A 261 -3.10 -15.53 1.37
N MET A 262 -2.54 -16.56 0.74
CA MET A 262 -3.30 -17.62 0.08
C MET A 262 -4.14 -18.42 1.11
N GLU A 263 -3.54 -18.82 2.23
CA GLU A 263 -4.22 -19.54 3.32
C GLU A 263 -5.28 -18.66 3.99
N LEU A 264 -5.01 -17.36 4.17
CA LEU A 264 -6.01 -16.41 4.69
C LEU A 264 -7.23 -16.29 3.77
N ALA A 265 -7.01 -16.13 2.47
CA ALA A 265 -8.09 -16.06 1.49
C ALA A 265 -8.89 -17.36 1.45
N ALA A 266 -8.22 -18.52 1.49
CA ALA A 266 -8.88 -19.83 1.57
C ALA A 266 -9.76 -19.94 2.81
N TRP A 267 -9.24 -19.57 3.98
CA TRP A 267 -9.97 -19.61 5.25
C TRP A 267 -11.20 -18.70 5.26
N LEU A 268 -11.07 -17.45 4.78
CA LEU A 268 -12.20 -16.51 4.68
C LEU A 268 -13.25 -16.99 3.68
N ARG A 269 -12.83 -17.46 2.51
CA ARG A 269 -13.72 -18.08 1.51
C ARG A 269 -14.52 -19.22 2.13
N ASP A 270 -13.85 -20.12 2.86
CA ASP A 270 -14.48 -21.29 3.45
C ASP A 270 -15.48 -20.90 4.55
N ILE A 271 -15.19 -19.85 5.33
CA ILE A 271 -16.16 -19.27 6.28
C ILE A 271 -17.40 -18.80 5.51
N TYR A 272 -17.27 -17.96 4.50
CA TYR A 272 -18.43 -17.41 3.79
C TYR A 272 -19.20 -18.45 2.98
N LYS A 273 -18.57 -19.54 2.54
CA LYS A 273 -19.25 -20.66 1.86
C LYS A 273 -20.07 -21.55 2.79
N LEU A 274 -19.96 -21.42 4.11
CA LEU A 274 -20.80 -22.18 5.05
C LEU A 274 -22.29 -21.88 4.81
N GLU A 275 -23.09 -22.94 4.69
CA GLU A 275 -24.54 -22.83 4.56
C GLU A 275 -25.13 -22.15 5.81
N PRO A 276 -26.15 -21.29 5.66
CA PRO A 276 -26.85 -20.73 6.80
C PRO A 276 -27.37 -21.85 7.67
N VAL A 277 -26.84 -21.94 8.90
CA VAL A 277 -27.47 -22.75 9.94
C VAL A 277 -28.83 -22.11 10.14
N HIS A 278 -29.83 -22.69 9.50
CA HIS A 278 -31.19 -22.41 9.88
C HIS A 278 -31.21 -22.91 11.30
N ASP A 279 -31.26 -21.97 12.25
CA ASP A 279 -31.80 -22.22 13.58
C ASP A 279 -33.26 -22.61 13.33
N GLY A 280 -33.43 -23.79 12.73
CA GLY A 280 -34.68 -24.43 12.53
C GLY A 280 -35.24 -24.42 13.92
N GLU A 281 -36.34 -23.69 14.05
CA GLU A 281 -37.27 -23.80 15.15
C GLU A 281 -37.16 -25.26 15.56
N GLU A 282 -36.52 -25.53 16.71
CA GLU A 282 -36.80 -26.73 17.44
C GLU A 282 -38.29 -26.57 17.65
N GLU A 283 -39.02 -27.08 16.67
CA GLU A 283 -40.44 -27.25 16.65
C GLU A 283 -40.61 -27.95 17.97
N HIS A 284 -41.11 -27.19 18.95
CA HIS A 284 -41.65 -27.72 20.17
C HIS A 284 -42.68 -28.71 19.65
N VAL A 285 -42.24 -29.94 19.41
CA VAL A 285 -43.07 -31.12 19.29
C VAL A 285 -43.62 -31.23 20.70
N LEU A 286 -44.62 -30.41 20.96
CA LEU A 286 -45.60 -30.57 21.99
C LEU A 286 -46.16 -31.96 21.72
N ASP A 287 -45.56 -32.89 22.44
CA ASP A 287 -46.05 -34.17 22.93
C ASP A 287 -47.56 -34.30 22.76
N SER A 288 -47.98 -34.51 21.52
CA SER A 288 -49.34 -34.86 21.16
C SER A 288 -49.41 -36.36 21.27
N GLN A 289 -49.41 -36.82 22.52
CA GLN A 289 -49.70 -38.19 22.91
C GLN A 289 -50.92 -38.70 22.12
N PRO A 290 -50.81 -39.86 21.44
CA PRO A 290 -52.00 -40.58 21.03
C PRO A 290 -52.67 -41.15 22.27
N LYS A 291 -53.86 -40.61 22.58
CA LYS A 291 -54.89 -41.27 23.38
C LYS A 291 -55.06 -42.71 22.89
N LEU A 292 -54.48 -43.67 23.57
CA LEU A 292 -55.03 -45.03 23.65
C LEU A 292 -55.39 -45.31 25.10
N ARG A 293 -56.70 -45.28 25.35
CA ARG A 293 -57.34 -45.83 26.53
C ARG A 293 -57.03 -47.32 26.61
N GLN A 294 -56.49 -47.78 27.73
CA GLN A 294 -56.90 -49.05 28.31
C GLN A 294 -56.84 -48.98 29.82
N ASP A 295 -57.90 -49.51 30.40
CA ASP A 295 -58.35 -49.41 31.78
C ASP A 295 -57.33 -49.85 32.83
N THR A 296 -57.37 -49.22 34.01
CA THR A 296 -57.63 -49.92 35.28
C THR A 296 -57.83 -48.95 36.46
N SER A 297 -58.94 -49.17 37.16
CA SER A 297 -59.06 -49.18 38.63
C SER A 297 -58.86 -47.88 39.45
N THR A 298 -60.00 -47.26 39.77
CA THR A 298 -60.53 -47.02 41.13
C THR A 298 -59.55 -46.92 42.31
N HIS A 299 -59.48 -45.73 42.94
CA HIS A 299 -59.52 -45.43 44.40
C HIS A 299 -59.04 -43.97 44.58
N ARG A 300 -59.90 -42.95 44.76
CA ARG A 300 -60.56 -42.47 45.99
C ARG A 300 -59.59 -42.30 47.18
N GLY A 301 -59.24 -41.06 47.49
CA GLY A 301 -58.61 -40.67 48.76
C GLY A 301 -57.86 -39.35 48.69
N GLU A 302 -58.41 -38.34 49.35
CA GLU A 302 -58.00 -36.94 49.42
C GLU A 302 -56.92 -36.74 50.52
N PRO A 303 -56.62 -35.50 50.98
CA PRO A 303 -55.34 -34.78 50.83
C PRO A 303 -54.49 -34.74 52.11
N THR A 304 -53.18 -34.47 52.05
CA THR A 304 -52.45 -33.78 53.13
C THR A 304 -51.03 -33.34 52.74
N SER A 305 -50.70 -32.16 53.26
CA SER A 305 -49.45 -31.44 53.45
C SER A 305 -48.19 -32.22 53.85
N GLU A 306 -47.09 -31.45 53.95
CA GLU A 306 -45.81 -31.71 54.64
C GLU A 306 -44.76 -32.52 53.87
N VAL A 307 -43.45 -32.37 54.05
CA VAL A 307 -42.52 -31.42 54.71
C VAL A 307 -41.15 -31.79 54.13
N ILE A 308 -40.23 -30.82 54.14
CA ILE A 308 -38.79 -30.88 53.86
C ILE A 308 -38.12 -32.16 54.40
N ASP A 309 -37.19 -32.76 53.65
CA ASP A 309 -36.06 -33.48 54.27
C ASP A 309 -34.73 -33.18 53.59
N LEU A 310 -33.74 -32.93 54.45
CA LEU A 310 -32.36 -32.54 54.25
C LEU A 310 -31.51 -33.74 54.63
N GLY A 311 -30.64 -34.24 53.74
CA GLY A 311 -29.54 -35.09 54.17
C GLY A 311 -29.07 -36.13 53.15
N SER A 312 -27.92 -35.84 52.56
CA SER A 312 -26.66 -36.63 52.55
C SER A 312 -26.68 -38.13 52.94
N PRO A 313 -25.57 -38.88 52.79
CA PRO A 313 -24.51 -38.92 51.77
C PRO A 313 -24.25 -40.38 51.30
N SER A 314 -23.41 -40.61 50.29
CA SER A 314 -22.65 -41.87 50.10
C SER A 314 -21.58 -41.63 49.03
N CYS A 315 -20.30 -41.47 49.38
CA CYS A 315 -19.32 -42.48 49.84
C CYS A 315 -18.84 -43.43 48.73
N SER A 316 -17.51 -43.45 48.60
CA SER A 316 -16.65 -44.64 48.44
C SER A 316 -16.41 -45.21 47.04
N SER A 317 -15.24 -44.89 46.47
CA SER A 317 -14.07 -45.81 46.37
C SER A 317 -12.95 -45.06 45.63
N ASP A 318 -11.83 -44.68 46.26
CA ASP A 318 -10.69 -45.49 46.74
C ASP A 318 -10.16 -46.50 45.71
N ILE A 319 -9.04 -46.14 45.08
CA ILE A 319 -7.79 -46.88 44.79
C ILE A 319 -6.91 -45.84 44.04
N GLU A 320 -5.98 -45.14 44.71
CA GLU A 320 -4.66 -45.56 45.21
C GLU A 320 -3.58 -45.68 44.10
N ASN A 321 -2.41 -45.13 44.43
CA ASN A 321 -1.13 -45.00 43.70
C ASN A 321 -1.01 -43.84 42.71
N GLY A 322 -0.23 -42.78 42.94
CA GLY A 322 0.92 -42.60 43.83
C GLY A 322 2.20 -42.47 43.02
N ASN A 323 2.68 -41.24 42.81
CA ASN A 323 4.06 -40.80 43.08
C ASN A 323 4.33 -39.36 42.56
N ILE A 324 4.55 -38.39 43.46
CA ILE A 324 5.86 -37.79 43.84
C ILE A 324 6.29 -36.67 42.85
N LEU A 325 5.92 -35.39 43.10
CA LEU A 325 6.67 -34.27 43.75
C LEU A 325 7.01 -33.16 42.69
N PRO A 326 7.51 -31.95 43.04
CA PRO A 326 6.87 -30.87 43.83
C PRO A 326 7.09 -29.46 43.23
N PHE A 327 6.39 -28.44 43.74
CA PHE A 327 6.79 -27.03 43.99
C PHE A 327 5.58 -26.07 43.86
N ASP A 328 4.92 -25.76 44.98
CA ASP A 328 4.96 -24.47 45.70
C ASP A 328 5.55 -23.28 44.88
N ASN A 329 5.03 -22.06 44.86
CA ASN A 329 4.16 -21.34 45.79
C ASN A 329 3.68 -20.02 45.15
N ASP A 330 2.39 -19.74 45.34
CA ASP A 330 1.86 -18.60 46.12
C ASP A 330 2.08 -17.12 45.74
N THR A 331 1.07 -16.34 46.16
CA THR A 331 0.96 -14.86 46.26
C THR A 331 0.79 -14.06 44.97
N GLY A 332 -0.19 -13.17 44.82
CA GLY A 332 -1.14 -12.65 45.78
C GLY A 332 -1.98 -11.53 45.16
N THR A 333 -3.28 -11.60 45.42
CA THR A 333 -4.33 -10.62 45.16
C THR A 333 -4.03 -9.27 45.82
N VAL A 334 -4.17 -8.16 45.08
CA VAL A 334 -4.60 -6.87 45.64
C VAL A 334 -5.59 -6.22 44.68
N ALA A 335 -6.74 -5.87 45.22
CA ALA A 335 -7.88 -5.26 44.56
C ALA A 335 -7.93 -3.74 44.78
N ASN A 336 -8.77 -3.10 43.95
CA ASN A 336 -9.51 -1.83 44.15
C ASN A 336 -8.91 -0.55 43.56
N THR A 337 -9.55 -0.02 42.51
CA THR A 337 -10.22 1.32 42.46
C THR A 337 -11.11 1.35 41.19
N THR A 338 -12.42 1.15 41.25
CA THR A 338 -13.55 2.09 41.53
C THR A 338 -13.74 3.21 40.48
N GLU A 339 -14.79 3.00 39.66
CA GLU A 339 -15.83 3.92 39.13
C GLU A 339 -15.48 5.22 38.36
N ASP A 340 -15.95 5.27 37.10
CA ASP A 340 -16.81 6.33 36.50
C ASP A 340 -17.09 5.89 35.03
N GLN A 341 -18.22 5.28 34.65
CA GLN A 341 -19.61 5.77 34.54
C GLN A 341 -19.80 6.96 33.57
N PHE A 342 -19.98 6.67 32.28
CA PHE A 342 -20.79 7.52 31.38
C PHE A 342 -21.64 6.66 30.44
N ASP A 343 -22.95 6.92 30.53
CA ASP A 343 -24.06 6.37 29.77
C ASP A 343 -23.94 6.60 28.25
N ASN A 344 -24.10 5.54 27.46
CA ASN A 344 -24.55 5.67 26.07
C ASN A 344 -26.00 5.25 25.94
N ARG A 345 -26.83 6.29 25.94
CA ARG A 345 -28.27 6.29 25.78
C ARG A 345 -28.68 5.77 24.41
N VAL A 346 -29.35 4.62 24.44
CA VAL A 346 -30.28 4.09 23.44
C VAL A 346 -31.10 5.21 22.80
N ARG A 347 -31.02 5.36 21.47
CA ARG A 347 -32.07 6.01 20.67
C ARG A 347 -32.68 5.00 19.72
N SER A 348 -33.90 4.66 20.08
CA SER A 348 -34.92 3.89 19.39
C SER A 348 -35.36 4.51 18.06
N SER A 349 -35.69 3.58 17.17
CA SER A 349 -36.46 3.65 15.93
C SER A 349 -37.56 4.72 15.87
N THR A 350 -37.67 5.36 14.71
CA THR A 350 -38.89 6.02 14.23
C THR A 350 -39.54 5.15 13.15
N PRO A 351 -40.84 4.84 13.23
CA PRO A 351 -41.58 4.27 12.12
C PRO A 351 -42.27 5.36 11.28
N ASP A 352 -42.37 5.08 9.99
CA ASP A 352 -43.26 5.71 9.02
C ASP A 352 -44.71 5.81 9.52
N SER A 353 -45.38 6.92 9.20
CA SER A 353 -46.77 6.87 8.73
C SER A 353 -47.21 8.18 8.07
N VAL A 354 -47.54 8.02 6.79
CA VAL A 354 -48.42 8.83 5.96
C VAL A 354 -49.80 8.98 6.64
N ILE A 355 -50.38 10.18 6.61
CA ILE A 355 -51.79 10.46 6.27
C ILE A 355 -51.92 11.97 6.05
N ALA A 356 -52.45 12.31 4.88
CA ALA A 356 -52.90 13.64 4.52
C ALA A 356 -54.20 13.96 5.26
N ASP A 357 -54.35 15.19 5.76
CA ASP A 357 -55.67 15.81 5.79
C ASP A 357 -55.58 17.34 5.69
N SER A 358 -56.38 17.87 4.75
CA SER A 358 -56.51 19.29 4.45
C SER A 358 -57.57 19.90 5.37
N VAL A 359 -57.21 20.84 6.24
CA VAL A 359 -58.20 21.69 6.93
C VAL A 359 -57.67 23.11 7.11
N GLU A 360 -58.28 23.99 6.32
CA GLU A 360 -58.83 25.31 6.68
C GLU A 360 -57.96 26.37 7.39
N LEU A 361 -57.69 27.42 6.60
CA LEU A 361 -57.15 28.72 6.95
C LEU A 361 -57.93 29.33 8.14
N THR A 362 -57.34 29.37 9.33
CA THR A 362 -57.84 30.19 10.44
C THR A 362 -56.77 31.17 10.89
N GLU A 363 -57.04 32.42 10.56
CA GLU A 363 -56.35 33.64 10.93
C GLU A 363 -56.35 33.81 12.47
N TYR A 364 -55.22 33.54 13.11
CA TYR A 364 -54.93 34.00 14.47
C TYR A 364 -53.69 34.88 14.45
N ALA A 365 -53.95 36.18 14.54
CA ALA A 365 -52.99 37.19 14.95
C ALA A 365 -52.52 36.91 16.39
N GLN A 366 -51.27 37.32 16.68
CA GLN A 366 -50.58 37.30 17.98
C GLN A 366 -49.90 36.00 18.41
N LEU A 367 -48.81 35.66 17.72
CA LEU A 367 -47.63 35.03 18.33
C LEU A 367 -46.43 35.95 18.10
N GLY A 368 -45.60 36.08 19.14
CA GLY A 368 -44.47 37.00 19.22
C GLY A 368 -43.37 36.73 18.17
N PRO A 369 -42.32 37.59 18.15
CA PRO A 369 -41.23 37.46 17.19
C PRO A 369 -40.58 36.10 17.37
N PHE A 370 -40.71 35.25 16.34
CA PHE A 370 -39.92 34.03 16.21
C PHE A 370 -38.45 34.45 16.15
N GLU A 371 -37.73 34.28 17.25
CA GLU A 371 -36.27 34.23 17.20
C GLU A 371 -35.89 33.05 16.29
N PRO A 372 -35.03 33.25 15.29
CA PRO A 372 -34.54 32.16 14.47
C PRO A 372 -33.66 31.26 15.34
N ASP A 373 -34.29 30.26 15.95
CA ASP A 373 -33.67 29.22 16.76
C ASP A 373 -32.90 28.27 15.84
N GLY A 374 -31.71 28.74 15.44
CA GLY A 374 -30.85 28.09 14.46
C GLY A 374 -29.47 28.73 14.38
N ALA A 375 -29.03 29.43 15.42
CA ALA A 375 -27.65 29.90 15.52
C ALA A 375 -26.75 28.67 15.72
N PHE A 376 -26.27 28.10 14.61
CA PHE A 376 -25.18 27.14 14.66
C PHE A 376 -24.07 27.74 15.52
N PRO A 377 -23.63 27.05 16.60
CA PRO A 377 -22.60 27.58 17.48
C PRO A 377 -21.39 27.92 16.63
N THR A 378 -21.16 29.23 16.46
CA THR A 378 -20.04 29.75 15.70
C THR A 378 -18.80 29.29 16.46
N ARG A 379 -18.09 28.30 15.91
CA ARG A 379 -16.90 27.75 16.54
C ARG A 379 -15.91 28.90 16.72
N THR A 380 -15.57 29.21 17.97
CA THR A 380 -14.49 30.15 18.26
C THR A 380 -13.21 29.58 17.64
N PRO A 381 -12.52 30.33 16.76
CA PRO A 381 -11.29 29.86 16.13
C PRO A 381 -10.28 29.51 17.22
N VAL A 382 -9.76 28.28 17.17
CA VAL A 382 -8.78 27.81 18.14
C VAL A 382 -7.42 28.40 17.76
N ASN A 383 -6.86 29.24 18.63
CA ASN A 383 -5.51 29.74 18.44
C ASN A 383 -4.52 28.60 18.69
N HIS A 384 -3.77 28.20 17.65
CA HIS A 384 -2.81 27.10 17.69
C HIS A 384 -1.36 27.55 17.98
N GLY A 385 -1.13 28.82 18.34
CA GLY A 385 0.20 29.42 18.50
C GLY A 385 0.83 29.81 17.16
N ASP A 386 2.07 30.28 17.15
CA ASP A 386 2.81 30.60 15.91
C ASP A 386 3.92 29.58 15.59
N GLU A 387 4.36 28.80 16.58
CA GLU A 387 5.51 27.89 16.49
C GLU A 387 5.10 26.41 16.64
N PRO A 388 4.64 25.76 15.56
CA PRO A 388 4.22 24.36 15.64
C PRO A 388 5.39 23.38 15.85
N GLU A 389 6.64 23.79 15.60
CA GLU A 389 7.86 23.03 15.90
C GLU A 389 8.22 22.93 17.39
N SER A 390 7.68 23.84 18.21
CA SER A 390 7.93 23.90 19.65
C SER A 390 6.72 23.41 20.47
N ALA A 391 5.61 23.07 19.81
CA ALA A 391 4.41 22.54 20.45
C ALA A 391 4.70 21.23 21.20
N SER A 392 4.10 21.06 22.39
CA SER A 392 4.13 19.80 23.12
C SER A 392 3.25 18.74 22.46
N ILE A 393 3.51 17.46 22.76
CA ILE A 393 2.70 16.34 22.27
C ILE A 393 1.22 16.53 22.65
N THR A 394 0.96 17.05 23.84
CA THR A 394 -0.40 17.35 24.31
C THR A 394 -1.06 18.45 23.49
N THR A 395 -0.32 19.52 23.15
CA THR A 395 -0.81 20.58 22.26
C THR A 395 -1.14 20.02 20.87
N VAL A 396 -0.24 19.26 20.26
CA VAL A 396 -0.47 18.61 18.94
C VAL A 396 -1.69 17.68 18.97
N ARG A 397 -1.87 16.93 20.06
CA ARG A 397 -3.02 16.03 20.24
C ARG A 397 -4.36 16.78 20.23
N ARG A 398 -4.40 18.03 20.69
CA ARG A 398 -5.62 18.86 20.76
C ARG A 398 -6.01 19.50 19.43
N TRP A 399 -5.09 19.61 18.46
CA TRP A 399 -5.42 20.13 17.14
C TRP A 399 -6.46 19.26 16.44
N ARG A 400 -7.43 19.89 15.79
CA ARG A 400 -8.50 19.23 15.06
C ARG A 400 -8.14 19.15 13.58
N TRP A 401 -8.40 18.00 12.96
CA TRP A 401 -8.07 17.81 11.55
C TRP A 401 -8.80 18.79 10.64
N GLU A 402 -10.05 19.11 10.95
CA GLU A 402 -10.86 20.04 10.17
C GLU A 402 -10.22 21.42 10.13
N ASP A 403 -9.81 21.93 11.29
CA ASP A 403 -9.16 23.24 11.41
C ASP A 403 -7.82 23.24 10.65
N LEU A 404 -7.01 22.19 10.78
CA LEU A 404 -5.71 22.11 10.10
C LEU A 404 -5.83 22.09 8.57
N VAL A 405 -6.81 21.33 8.05
CA VAL A 405 -7.07 21.23 6.60
C VAL A 405 -7.66 22.52 6.07
N GLU A 406 -8.59 23.15 6.80
CA GLU A 406 -9.20 24.42 6.41
C GLU A 406 -8.17 25.56 6.30
N HIS A 407 -7.19 25.59 7.21
CA HIS A 407 -6.13 26.60 7.21
C HIS A 407 -4.90 26.22 6.36
N LEU A 408 -4.90 25.05 5.72
CA LEU A 408 -3.79 24.53 4.92
C LEU A 408 -2.43 24.55 5.67
N ASP A 409 -2.45 24.23 6.96
CA ASP A 409 -1.27 24.33 7.80
C ASP A 409 -0.38 23.08 7.68
N ARG A 410 0.53 23.13 6.70
CA ARG A 410 1.46 22.03 6.37
C ARG A 410 2.24 21.52 7.57
N LYS A 411 2.78 22.43 8.39
CA LYS A 411 3.59 22.11 9.56
C LYS A 411 2.77 21.37 10.61
N ARG A 412 1.62 21.93 10.98
CA ARG A 412 0.74 21.30 11.99
C ARG A 412 0.18 19.97 11.51
N ILE A 413 -0.13 19.84 10.22
CA ILE A 413 -0.59 18.59 9.62
C ILE A 413 0.45 17.50 9.78
N VAL A 414 1.72 17.76 9.44
CA VAL A 414 2.78 16.75 9.58
C VAL A 414 2.99 16.36 11.04
N SER A 415 3.04 17.33 11.95
CA SER A 415 3.13 17.06 13.38
C SER A 415 1.95 16.23 13.88
N LYS A 416 0.73 16.51 13.39
CA LYS A 416 -0.46 15.75 13.71
C LYS A 416 -0.41 14.32 13.17
N VAL A 417 0.03 14.11 11.92
CA VAL A 417 0.21 12.76 11.36
C VAL A 417 1.19 11.97 12.22
N ILE A 418 2.36 12.54 12.55
CA ILE A 418 3.39 11.87 13.36
C ILE A 418 2.87 11.51 14.76
N GLN A 419 2.07 12.38 15.37
CA GLN A 419 1.43 12.11 16.65
C GLN A 419 0.49 10.89 16.59
N GLU A 420 -0.19 10.68 15.47
CA GLU A 420 -1.12 9.56 15.27
C GLU A 420 -0.46 8.25 14.81
N LEU A 421 0.80 8.30 14.34
CA LEU A 421 1.57 7.11 13.99
C LEU A 421 1.82 6.22 15.21
N LYS A 422 2.04 4.91 14.96
CA LYS A 422 2.47 3.97 15.99
C LYS A 422 3.88 4.33 16.48
N SER A 423 4.23 3.93 17.70
CA SER A 423 5.57 4.16 18.25
C SER A 423 6.66 3.65 17.32
N ASN A 424 6.53 2.42 16.81
CA ASN A 424 7.51 1.81 15.90
C ASN A 424 7.72 2.63 14.61
N ASP A 425 6.65 3.21 14.06
CA ASP A 425 6.75 4.00 12.84
C ASP A 425 7.44 5.35 13.11
N ARG A 426 7.18 5.97 14.27
CA ARG A 426 7.89 7.17 14.71
C ARG A 426 9.38 6.92 14.90
N GLU A 427 9.74 5.84 15.57
CA GLU A 427 11.14 5.41 15.75
C GLU A 427 11.82 5.14 14.41
N MET A 428 11.11 4.49 13.50
CA MET A 428 11.59 4.24 12.14
C MET A 428 11.87 5.54 11.39
N ILE A 429 10.94 6.51 11.44
CA ILE A 429 11.15 7.83 10.82
C ILE A 429 12.34 8.54 11.45
N ARG A 430 12.45 8.54 12.78
CA ARG A 430 13.59 9.17 13.48
C ARG A 430 14.91 8.56 13.04
N GLY A 431 15.02 7.23 13.08
CA GLY A 431 16.20 6.51 12.63
C GLY A 431 16.51 6.78 11.16
N ARG A 432 15.49 6.91 10.30
CA ARG A 432 15.70 7.20 8.87
C ARG A 432 16.24 8.61 8.66
N VAL A 433 15.67 9.60 9.33
CA VAL A 433 16.09 11.01 9.23
C VAL A 433 17.49 11.24 9.80
N GLN A 434 17.89 10.46 10.81
CA GLN A 434 19.24 10.55 11.40
C GLN A 434 20.30 9.80 10.58
N ASN A 435 19.97 8.60 10.07
CA ASN A 435 20.96 7.72 9.44
C ASN A 435 21.05 7.90 7.92
N ILE A 436 20.00 8.41 7.27
CA ILE A 436 19.98 8.63 5.82
C ILE A 436 20.18 10.12 5.57
N GLY A 437 21.23 10.45 4.81
CA GLY A 437 21.49 11.83 4.40
C GLY A 437 20.30 12.43 3.66
N LYS A 438 20.07 13.74 3.89
CA LYS A 438 18.98 14.53 3.29
C LYS A 438 18.80 14.29 1.79
N THR A 439 19.89 14.30 1.02
CA THR A 439 19.88 14.13 -0.43
C THR A 439 19.36 12.76 -0.85
N SER A 440 19.81 11.70 -0.17
CA SER A 440 19.35 10.32 -0.40
C SER A 440 17.87 10.17 -0.09
N LEU A 441 17.41 10.73 1.02
CA LEU A 441 16.02 10.62 1.45
C LEU A 441 15.06 11.41 0.52
N ILE A 442 15.47 12.59 0.04
CA ILE A 442 14.72 13.33 -0.99
C ILE A 442 14.68 12.55 -2.32
N ARG A 443 15.78 11.89 -2.70
CA ARG A 443 15.84 11.07 -3.92
C ARG A 443 14.91 9.86 -3.83
N GLU A 444 14.89 9.16 -2.71
CA GLU A 444 13.97 8.04 -2.46
C GLU A 444 12.51 8.48 -2.52
N MET A 445 12.19 9.61 -1.90
CA MET A 445 10.85 10.20 -1.92
C MET A 445 10.41 10.54 -3.35
N ARG A 446 11.27 11.17 -4.16
CA ARG A 446 10.99 11.47 -5.57
C ARG A 446 10.73 10.18 -6.36
N ALA A 447 11.58 9.18 -6.16
CA ALA A 447 11.44 7.90 -6.84
C ALA A 447 10.12 7.18 -6.43
N CYS A 448 9.75 7.27 -5.16
CA CYS A 448 8.49 6.73 -4.65
C CYS A 448 7.27 7.45 -5.22
N VAL A 449 7.29 8.78 -5.33
CA VAL A 449 6.20 9.54 -5.99
C VAL A 449 6.08 9.14 -7.47
N HIS A 450 7.20 8.93 -8.16
CA HIS A 450 7.20 8.44 -9.55
C HIS A 450 6.55 7.05 -9.68
N MET A 451 6.91 6.15 -8.76
CA MET A 451 6.33 4.81 -8.67
C MET A 451 4.81 4.85 -8.42
N LEU A 452 4.36 5.66 -7.46
CA LEU A 452 2.93 5.84 -7.15
C LEU A 452 2.17 6.45 -8.33
N CYS A 453 2.75 7.44 -9.01
CA CYS A 453 2.15 8.07 -10.19
C CYS A 453 1.88 7.06 -11.32
N LYS A 454 2.71 6.02 -11.44
CA LYS A 454 2.56 4.95 -12.44
C LYS A 454 1.64 3.81 -11.97
N GLY A 455 1.21 3.80 -10.71
CA GLY A 455 0.52 2.65 -10.12
C GLY A 455 1.42 1.43 -9.92
N GLU A 456 2.74 1.62 -9.80
CA GLU A 456 3.68 0.55 -9.50
C GLU A 456 3.75 0.30 -7.99
N THR A 457 4.04 -0.94 -7.58
CA THR A 457 4.15 -1.34 -6.16
C THR A 457 5.60 -1.58 -5.71
N LYS A 458 6.56 -1.45 -6.62
CA LYS A 458 7.98 -1.76 -6.36
C LYS A 458 8.85 -0.62 -6.85
N LEU A 459 9.78 -0.20 -6.00
CA LEU A 459 10.77 0.81 -6.33
C LEU A 459 12.07 0.15 -6.82
N GLN A 460 12.53 0.54 -8.01
CA GLN A 460 13.73 -0.05 -8.62
C GLN A 460 14.98 0.24 -7.77
N GLY A 461 15.77 -0.79 -7.47
CA GLY A 461 17.01 -0.68 -6.69
C GLY A 461 16.82 -0.54 -5.17
N VAL A 462 15.58 -0.60 -4.67
CA VAL A 462 15.29 -0.56 -3.24
C VAL A 462 14.91 -1.95 -2.74
N LEU A 463 15.47 -2.33 -1.59
CA LEU A 463 15.16 -3.60 -0.95
C LEU A 463 13.69 -3.61 -0.47
N PRO A 464 12.94 -4.71 -0.64
CA PRO A 464 11.55 -4.79 -0.19
C PRO A 464 11.33 -4.44 1.29
N ARG A 465 12.32 -4.72 2.15
CA ARG A 465 12.29 -4.37 3.60
C ARG A 465 12.30 -2.87 3.88
N ASP A 466 12.85 -2.08 2.96
CA ASP A 466 12.97 -0.63 3.10
C ASP A 466 11.82 0.10 2.41
N MET A 467 11.05 -0.60 1.56
CA MET A 467 9.90 -0.05 0.87
C MET A 467 8.83 0.52 1.82
N PRO A 468 8.39 -0.18 2.90
CA PRO A 468 7.42 0.40 3.84
C PRO A 468 7.93 1.69 4.48
N LYS A 469 9.24 1.76 4.77
CA LYS A 469 9.87 2.94 5.40
C LYS A 469 9.84 4.14 4.46
N ILE A 470 10.15 3.92 3.19
CA ILE A 470 10.10 4.97 2.14
C ILE A 470 8.65 5.39 1.91
N LEU A 471 7.71 4.45 1.86
CA LEU A 471 6.28 4.75 1.71
C LEU A 471 5.78 5.60 2.87
N THR A 472 6.00 5.20 4.12
CA THR A 472 5.58 5.99 5.30
C THR A 472 6.16 7.41 5.26
N PHE A 473 7.44 7.56 4.91
CA PHE A 473 8.06 8.89 4.81
C PHE A 473 7.49 9.70 3.64
N THR A 474 7.20 9.05 2.51
CA THR A 474 6.57 9.69 1.35
C THR A 474 5.13 10.10 1.67
N THR A 475 4.36 9.28 2.37
CA THR A 475 3.01 9.60 2.85
C THR A 475 2.99 10.83 3.77
N LEU A 476 4.01 10.99 4.63
CA LEU A 476 4.17 12.23 5.41
C LEU A 476 4.39 13.44 4.51
N PHE A 477 5.22 13.31 3.47
CA PHE A 477 5.44 14.39 2.52
C PHE A 477 4.19 14.70 1.69
N LEU A 478 3.42 13.70 1.27
CA LEU A 478 2.12 13.91 0.61
C LEU A 478 1.17 14.68 1.54
N SER A 479 1.17 14.34 2.83
CA SER A 479 0.34 15.04 3.83
C SER A 479 0.77 16.50 4.00
N TRP A 480 2.08 16.77 3.99
CA TRP A 480 2.64 18.14 3.97
C TRP A 480 2.21 18.90 2.71
N TRP A 481 2.35 18.29 1.54
CA TRP A 481 2.16 18.97 0.26
C TRP A 481 0.70 19.31 -0.01
N PHE A 482 -0.20 18.34 0.18
CA PHE A 482 -1.62 18.48 -0.11
C PHE A 482 -2.46 18.90 1.09
N CYS A 483 -1.83 19.13 2.25
CA CYS A 483 -2.51 19.55 3.47
C CYS A 483 -3.68 18.62 3.86
N CYS A 484 -3.47 17.31 3.83
CA CYS A 484 -4.48 16.32 4.22
C CYS A 484 -3.85 15.08 4.88
N ASN A 485 -4.68 14.25 5.53
CA ASN A 485 -4.21 13.07 6.25
C ASN A 485 -4.10 11.84 5.33
N TYR A 486 -3.01 11.72 4.59
CA TYR A 486 -2.76 10.52 3.75
C TYR A 486 -2.38 9.26 4.54
N SER A 487 -2.19 9.35 5.86
CA SER A 487 -1.93 8.16 6.68
C SER A 487 -3.19 7.33 6.95
N LYS A 488 -4.36 7.95 6.87
CA LYS A 488 -5.68 7.32 7.11
C LYS A 488 -6.67 7.54 5.96
N GLY A 489 -6.36 8.46 5.05
CA GLY A 489 -7.21 8.86 3.94
C GLY A 489 -7.06 7.95 2.71
N PRO A 490 -7.82 8.25 1.65
CA PRO A 490 -7.66 7.60 0.36
C PRO A 490 -6.27 7.88 -0.22
N GLU A 491 -5.80 7.01 -1.10
CA GLU A 491 -4.57 7.24 -1.86
C GLU A 491 -4.67 8.53 -2.69
N ALA A 492 -3.53 9.20 -2.88
CA ALA A 492 -3.46 10.42 -3.68
C ALA A 492 -3.86 10.12 -5.13
N SER A 493 -4.64 11.01 -5.74
CA SER A 493 -5.07 10.81 -7.11
C SER A 493 -3.87 10.81 -8.07
N SER A 494 -3.94 10.02 -9.14
CA SER A 494 -2.85 9.97 -10.15
C SER A 494 -2.56 11.36 -10.75
N ARG A 495 -3.58 12.22 -10.86
CA ARG A 495 -3.44 13.60 -11.29
C ARG A 495 -2.59 14.42 -10.31
N ASP A 496 -2.94 14.37 -9.03
CA ASP A 496 -2.24 15.11 -7.98
C ASP A 496 -0.77 14.65 -7.88
N LEU A 497 -0.53 13.34 -7.96
CA LEU A 497 0.82 12.77 -8.00
C LEU A 497 1.62 13.23 -9.24
N GLY A 498 0.97 13.38 -10.39
CA GLY A 498 1.57 13.92 -11.60
C GLY A 498 1.98 15.39 -11.46
N GLU A 499 1.14 16.22 -10.85
CA GLU A 499 1.44 17.62 -10.56
C GLU A 499 2.60 17.74 -9.56
N LEU A 500 2.56 16.98 -8.46
CA LEU A 500 3.64 16.93 -7.47
C LEU A 500 4.96 16.46 -8.10
N ARG A 501 4.93 15.44 -8.95
CA ARG A 501 6.12 14.94 -9.65
C ARG A 501 6.80 16.06 -10.43
N ASN A 502 6.04 16.83 -11.21
CA ASN A 502 6.59 17.95 -11.97
C ASN A 502 7.23 18.99 -11.04
N CYS A 503 6.56 19.33 -9.93
CA CYS A 503 7.13 20.24 -8.92
C CYS A 503 8.42 19.69 -8.27
N MET A 504 8.52 18.38 -8.07
CA MET A 504 9.73 17.75 -7.52
C MET A 504 10.90 17.75 -8.51
N ASP A 505 10.61 17.59 -9.80
CA ASP A 505 11.59 17.63 -10.89
C ASP A 505 12.09 19.06 -11.12
N ASP A 506 11.21 20.06 -11.01
CA ASP A 506 11.53 21.49 -11.09
C ASP A 506 12.17 22.05 -9.81
N GLY A 507 12.24 21.26 -8.74
CA GLY A 507 12.80 21.67 -7.44
C GLY A 507 11.92 22.63 -6.64
N THR A 508 10.67 22.86 -7.07
CA THR A 508 9.71 23.78 -6.41
C THR A 508 8.93 23.11 -5.27
N ALA A 509 9.02 21.79 -5.12
CA ALA A 509 8.24 21.03 -4.14
C ALA A 509 8.65 21.21 -2.65
N GLU A 510 9.48 22.21 -2.31
CA GLU A 510 9.92 22.54 -0.94
C GLU A 510 10.45 21.34 -0.12
N THR A 511 10.99 20.31 -0.77
CA THR A 511 11.38 19.03 -0.14
C THR A 511 12.41 19.22 0.97
N SER A 512 13.29 20.23 0.82
CA SER A 512 14.26 20.60 1.85
C SER A 512 13.60 21.17 3.10
N SER A 513 12.60 22.06 2.95
CA SER A 513 11.89 22.68 4.07
C SER A 513 11.11 21.63 4.87
N PHE A 514 10.44 20.72 4.17
CA PHE A 514 9.78 19.56 4.79
C PHE A 514 10.79 18.71 5.58
N TYR A 515 11.93 18.35 4.97
CA TYR A 515 12.96 17.55 5.65
C TYR A 515 13.44 18.22 6.94
N TYR A 516 13.80 19.51 6.89
CA TYR A 516 14.29 20.22 8.08
C TYR A 516 13.21 20.34 9.16
N TYR A 517 11.95 20.52 8.76
CA TYR A 517 10.85 20.53 9.71
C TYR A 517 10.70 19.17 10.42
N VAL A 518 10.65 18.07 9.66
CA VAL A 518 10.56 16.71 10.24
C VAL A 518 11.77 16.41 11.13
N TYR A 519 12.97 16.77 10.69
CA TYR A 519 14.20 16.65 11.49
C TYR A 519 14.08 17.40 12.83
N THR A 520 13.60 18.64 12.78
CA THR A 520 13.43 19.49 13.97
C THR A 520 12.42 18.90 14.94
N ILE A 521 11.21 18.57 14.50
CA ILE A 521 10.17 18.03 15.39
C ILE A 521 10.51 16.66 15.96
N MET A 522 11.30 15.85 15.24
CA MET A 522 11.80 14.57 15.76
C MET A 522 12.84 14.75 16.87
N ALA A 523 13.56 15.87 16.88
CA ALA A 523 14.48 16.23 17.94
C ALA A 523 13.79 16.95 19.11
N THR A 524 12.76 17.76 18.83
CA THR A 524 12.03 18.55 19.83
C THR A 524 10.76 17.84 20.31
N THR A 525 9.63 18.04 19.64
CA THR A 525 8.29 17.58 20.05
C THR A 525 8.18 16.07 20.23
N PHE A 526 8.83 15.30 19.36
CA PHE A 526 8.81 13.83 19.37
C PHE A 526 10.18 13.23 19.72
N GLY A 527 11.03 14.01 20.38
CA GLY A 527 12.30 13.55 20.93
C GLY A 527 12.10 12.53 22.05
N GLU A 528 13.13 11.72 22.32
CA GLU A 528 13.06 10.66 23.34
C GLU A 528 12.68 11.20 24.72
N GLN A 529 13.19 12.38 25.08
CA GLN A 529 12.88 13.01 26.35
C GLN A 529 11.41 13.46 26.44
N ALA A 530 10.87 14.01 25.35
CA ALA A 530 9.47 14.42 25.28
C ALA A 530 8.52 13.21 25.35
N LEU A 531 8.90 12.10 24.71
CA LEU A 531 8.12 10.86 24.74
C LEU A 531 8.10 10.18 26.13
N ARG A 532 9.10 10.40 26.98
CA ARG A 532 9.10 9.91 28.37
C ARG A 532 8.07 10.64 29.25
N TYR A 533 7.76 11.89 28.92
CA TYR A 533 6.85 12.75 29.69
C TYR A 533 5.86 13.48 28.76
N PRO A 534 4.93 12.77 28.09
CA PRO A 534 4.08 13.34 27.06
C PRO A 534 3.11 14.42 27.56
N ASP A 535 2.81 14.41 28.86
CA ASP A 535 1.92 15.37 29.52
C ASP A 535 2.65 16.63 30.00
N GLN A 536 3.99 16.65 29.97
CA GLN A 536 4.74 17.86 30.30
C GLN A 536 4.71 18.84 29.12
N PRO A 537 4.42 20.13 29.35
CA PRO A 537 4.57 21.14 28.31
C PRO A 537 6.03 21.19 27.86
N SER A 538 6.24 21.54 26.59
CA SER A 538 7.61 21.68 26.09
C SER A 538 8.28 22.83 26.85
N GLN A 539 9.60 22.79 27.02
CA GLN A 539 10.33 23.89 27.66
C GLN A 539 10.12 25.23 26.93
N ALA A 540 9.82 25.18 25.63
CA ALA A 540 9.49 26.35 24.83
C ALA A 540 8.06 26.90 25.09
N GLU A 541 7.14 26.07 25.58
CA GLU A 541 5.79 26.50 26.00
C GLU A 541 5.77 27.08 27.44
N ILE A 542 6.80 26.82 28.23
CA ILE A 542 6.92 27.37 29.59
C ILE A 542 7.39 28.82 29.46
N ILE A 543 6.44 29.75 29.50
CA ILE A 543 6.75 31.18 29.68
C ILE A 543 7.31 31.31 31.10
N GLU A 544 8.62 31.50 31.20
CA GLU A 544 9.28 31.83 32.47
C GLU A 544 8.80 33.22 32.89
N ILE A 545 7.77 33.24 33.72
CA ILE A 545 7.35 34.46 34.40
C ILE A 545 8.43 34.70 35.47
N SER A 546 9.46 35.45 35.07
CA SER A 546 10.42 36.04 35.99
C SER A 546 9.64 36.88 37.00
N ASP A 547 9.61 36.45 38.26
CA ASP A 547 9.01 37.17 39.39
C ASP A 547 9.74 38.49 39.73
N ASP A 548 10.79 38.86 38.98
CA ASP A 548 11.46 40.16 39.06
C ASP A 548 10.72 41.21 38.18
N ASP A 549 9.57 41.70 38.63
CA ASP A 549 9.10 43.11 38.50
C ASP A 549 7.71 43.36 39.15
#